data_AF-A0A841AYA5-F1
#
_entry.id   AF-A0A841AYA5-F1
#
_cell.length_a   1.000
_cell.length_b   1.000
_cell.length_c   1.000
_cell.angle_alpha   90.00
_cell.angle_beta   90.00
_cell.angle_gamma   90.00
#
_symmetry.space_group_name_H-M   'P 1'
#
loop_
_entity.id
_entity.type
_entity.pdbx_description
1 polymer ?
#
loop_
_entity_poly.entity_id
_entity_poly.type
_entity_poly.pdbx_seq_one_letter_code
_entity_poly.pdbx_strand_id
1 'polypeptide(L)'
;MQPYGKPRANATAAVITGSLALLTAAMLVWFALYNVVYAGGSEGGWSGPVLQNVVGGIVTAGLLVVAAGFTFARRIAGAWTLFGLCAFYVVAVFLAAPLVWGTPFGTQVQWIFGFDKSNGVATALASVFGFLTAVMAAIAGSVRSYEKPRV
;
A
#
# COMPACT_ATOMS: atom_id res chain seq x y z
N MET A 1 7.89 -18.31 37.19
CA MET A 1 7.84 -17.58 35.90
C MET A 1 6.38 -17.29 35.60
N GLN A 2 5.96 -16.02 35.57
CA GLN A 2 4.57 -15.69 35.19
C GLN A 2 4.35 -16.07 33.72
N PRO A 3 3.22 -16.69 33.35
CA PRO A 3 2.93 -16.98 31.96
C PRO A 3 2.71 -15.65 31.22
N TYR A 4 3.69 -15.23 30.43
CA TYR A 4 3.52 -14.11 29.51
C TYR A 4 2.39 -14.43 28.54
N GLY A 5 1.42 -13.52 28.38
CA GLY A 5 0.34 -13.68 27.40
C GLY A 5 0.86 -13.77 25.97
N LYS A 6 0.01 -14.21 25.03
CA LYS A 6 0.43 -14.36 23.62
C LYS A 6 0.99 -13.04 23.06
N PRO A 7 2.11 -13.07 22.29
CA PRO A 7 2.69 -11.87 21.73
C PRO A 7 1.75 -11.25 20.70
N ARG A 8 1.57 -9.93 20.76
CA ARG A 8 0.75 -9.14 19.84
C ARG A 8 1.58 -8.00 19.27
N ALA A 9 1.15 -7.47 18.12
CA ALA A 9 1.77 -6.29 17.53
C ALA A 9 1.64 -5.10 18.50
N ASN A 10 2.63 -4.20 18.47
CA ASN A 10 2.58 -2.96 19.25
C ASN A 10 1.29 -2.19 18.94
N ALA A 11 0.54 -1.80 19.98
CA ALA A 11 -0.77 -1.19 19.78
C ALA A 11 -0.70 0.14 19.01
N THR A 12 0.19 1.04 19.42
CA THR A 12 0.36 2.36 18.78
C THR A 12 0.84 2.20 17.34
N ALA A 13 1.89 1.39 17.13
CA ALA A 13 2.42 1.16 15.79
C ALA A 13 1.38 0.47 14.89
N ALA A 14 0.59 -0.47 15.41
CA ALA A 14 -0.46 -1.14 14.65
C ALA A 14 -1.57 -0.19 14.20
N VAL A 15 -2.00 0.76 15.05
CA VAL A 15 -3.00 1.77 14.67
C VAL A 15 -2.45 2.69 13.58
N ILE A 16 -1.22 3.20 13.74
CA ILE A 16 -0.58 4.06 12.73
C ILE A 16 -0.43 3.31 11.41
N THR A 17 0.08 2.08 11.45
CA THR A 17 0.28 1.24 10.27
C THR A 17 -1.05 0.97 9.56
N GLY A 18 -2.09 0.59 10.30
CA GLY A 18 -3.41 0.35 9.74
C GLY A 18 -4.00 1.59 9.08
N SER A 19 -3.89 2.76 9.71
CA SER A 19 -4.37 4.02 9.15
C SER A 19 -3.62 4.42 7.87
N LEU A 20 -2.30 4.29 7.85
CA LEU A 20 -1.50 4.56 6.65
C LEU A 20 -1.83 3.59 5.52
N ALA A 21 -2.09 2.32 5.83
CA ALA A 21 -2.54 1.33 4.85
C ALA A 21 -3.89 1.70 4.24
N LEU A 22 -4.84 2.20 5.05
CA LEU A 22 -6.14 2.68 4.55
C LEU A 22 -6.00 3.92 3.67
N LEU A 23 -5.13 4.87 4.03
CA LEU A 23 -4.82 6.03 3.18
C LEU A 23 -4.20 5.58 1.84
N THR A 24 -3.27 4.63 1.88
CA THR A 24 -2.68 4.04 0.68
C THR A 24 -3.76 3.39 -0.20
N ALA A 25 -4.65 2.61 0.40
CA ALA A 25 -5.77 1.99 -0.31
C ALA A 25 -6.69 3.04 -0.95
N ALA A 26 -7.00 4.13 -0.25
CA ALA A 26 -7.81 5.23 -0.79
C ALA A 26 -7.13 5.89 -2.00
N MET A 27 -5.81 6.12 -1.95
CA MET A 27 -5.05 6.66 -3.08
C MET A 27 -5.05 5.69 -4.28
N LEU A 28 -4.98 4.38 -4.05
CA LEU A 28 -5.06 3.38 -5.12
C LEU A 28 -6.45 3.28 -5.74
N VAL A 29 -7.51 3.44 -4.95
CA VAL A 29 -8.88 3.54 -5.46
C VAL A 29 -9.04 4.81 -6.30
N TRP A 30 -8.54 5.95 -5.82
CA TRP A 30 -8.52 7.19 -6.61
C TRP A 30 -7.79 6.99 -7.93
N PHE A 31 -6.60 6.38 -7.89
CA PHE A 31 -5.81 6.05 -9.07
C PHE A 31 -6.60 5.18 -10.06
N ALA A 32 -7.24 4.11 -9.59
CA ALA A 32 -8.04 3.21 -10.43
C ALA A 32 -9.24 3.95 -11.05
N LEU A 33 -9.99 4.72 -10.25
CA LEU A 33 -11.13 5.51 -10.71
C LEU A 33 -10.72 6.53 -11.78
N TYR A 34 -9.60 7.23 -11.59
CA TYR A 34 -9.09 8.14 -12.60
C TYR A 34 -8.77 7.42 -13.92
N ASN A 35 -8.14 6.24 -13.87
CA ASN A 35 -7.85 5.47 -15.08
C ASN A 35 -9.14 5.00 -15.78
N VAL A 36 -10.20 4.65 -15.05
CA VAL A 36 -11.52 4.32 -15.62
C VAL A 36 -12.13 5.53 -16.32
N VAL A 37 -12.14 6.69 -15.66
CA VAL A 37 -12.67 7.94 -16.23
C VAL A 37 -11.86 8.36 -17.46
N TYR A 38 -10.53 8.26 -17.40
CA TYR A 38 -9.65 8.51 -18.53
C TYR A 38 -9.98 7.58 -19.71
N ALA A 39 -10.16 6.28 -19.46
CA ALA A 39 -10.50 5.31 -20.50
C ALA A 39 -11.84 5.56 -21.19
N GLY A 40 -12.81 6.14 -20.46
CA GLY A 40 -14.13 6.50 -20.99
C GLY A 40 -14.22 7.91 -21.60
N GLY A 41 -13.16 8.71 -21.52
CA GLY A 41 -13.11 10.07 -22.05
C GLY A 41 -12.71 10.13 -23.53
N SER A 42 -12.90 11.30 -24.15
CA SER A 42 -12.60 11.55 -25.57
C SER A 42 -11.11 11.47 -25.93
N GLU A 43 -10.22 11.59 -24.94
CA GLU A 43 -8.77 11.59 -25.10
C GLU A 43 -8.11 10.27 -24.67
N GLY A 44 -8.90 9.28 -24.24
CA GLY A 44 -8.40 8.02 -23.71
C GLY A 44 -8.94 6.80 -24.44
N GLY A 45 -8.55 5.63 -23.92
CA GLY A 45 -9.01 4.35 -24.41
C GLY A 45 -8.57 3.22 -23.50
N TRP A 46 -9.25 2.08 -23.61
CA TRP A 46 -8.91 0.85 -22.90
C TRP A 46 -7.67 0.21 -23.54
N SER A 47 -6.50 0.66 -23.10
CA SER A 47 -5.22 0.03 -23.42
C SER A 47 -4.83 -0.98 -22.34
N GLY A 48 -3.94 -1.92 -22.68
CA GLY A 48 -3.39 -2.89 -21.72
C GLY A 48 -2.84 -2.25 -20.43
N PRO A 49 -2.00 -1.19 -20.51
CA PRO A 49 -1.53 -0.47 -19.32
C PRO A 49 -2.64 0.13 -18.45
N VAL A 50 -3.67 0.72 -19.09
CA VAL A 50 -4.81 1.31 -18.36
C VAL A 50 -5.59 0.22 -17.63
N LEU A 51 -5.86 -0.90 -18.28
CA LEU A 51 -6.54 -2.04 -17.64
C LEU A 51 -5.72 -2.62 -16.49
N GLN A 52 -4.40 -2.78 -16.67
CA GLN A 52 -3.50 -3.23 -15.61
C GLN A 52 -3.51 -2.27 -14.42
N ASN A 53 -3.53 -0.96 -14.66
CA ASN A 53 -3.59 0.05 -13.61
C ASN A 53 -4.89 -0.01 -12.80
N VAL A 54 -6.03 -0.19 -13.48
CA VAL A 54 -7.34 -0.32 -12.83
C VAL A 54 -7.41 -1.59 -11.98
N VAL A 55 -7.10 -2.75 -12.58
CA VAL A 55 -7.17 -4.04 -11.89
C VAL A 55 -6.14 -4.10 -10.77
N GLY A 56 -4.89 -3.72 -11.04
CA GLY A 56 -3.81 -3.69 -10.07
C GLY A 56 -4.11 -2.76 -8.89
N GLY A 57 -4.66 -1.56 -9.17
CA GLY A 57 -5.07 -0.61 -8.14
C GLY A 57 -6.16 -1.18 -7.22
N ILE A 58 -7.23 -1.73 -7.80
CA ILE A 58 -8.36 -2.30 -7.03
C ILE A 58 -7.92 -3.51 -6.21
N VAL A 59 -7.21 -4.45 -6.81
CA VAL A 59 -6.73 -5.67 -6.12
C VAL A 59 -5.80 -5.29 -4.97
N THR A 60 -4.83 -4.41 -5.22
CA THR A 60 -3.88 -3.98 -4.18
C THR A 60 -4.59 -3.22 -3.05
N ALA A 61 -5.54 -2.34 -3.37
CA ALA A 61 -6.34 -1.65 -2.36
C ALA A 61 -7.12 -2.64 -1.48
N GLY A 62 -7.77 -3.65 -2.09
CA GLY A 62 -8.49 -4.69 -1.35
C GLY A 62 -7.58 -5.48 -0.41
N LEU A 63 -6.40 -5.90 -0.88
CA LEU A 63 -5.40 -6.59 -0.06
C LEU A 63 -4.93 -5.73 1.13
N LEU A 64 -4.69 -4.43 0.91
CA LEU A 64 -4.30 -3.50 1.96
C LEU A 64 -5.40 -3.32 3.01
N VAL A 65 -6.67 -3.23 2.62
CA VAL A 65 -7.80 -3.13 3.55
C VAL A 65 -7.90 -4.39 4.43
N VAL A 66 -7.79 -5.57 3.84
CA VAL A 66 -7.81 -6.85 4.58
C VAL A 66 -6.64 -6.91 5.57
N ALA A 67 -5.43 -6.59 5.11
CA ALA A 67 -4.24 -6.60 5.95
C ALA A 67 -4.28 -5.51 7.05
N ALA A 68 -4.88 -4.35 6.79
CA ALA A 68 -5.15 -3.31 7.78
C ALA A 68 -6.09 -3.84 8.87
N GLY A 69 -7.15 -4.56 8.51
CA GLY A 69 -8.05 -5.20 9.47
C GLY A 69 -7.33 -6.15 10.44
N PHE A 70 -6.45 -7.02 9.92
CA PHE A 70 -5.62 -7.89 10.75
C PHE A 70 -4.63 -7.13 11.64
N THR A 71 -4.12 -6.00 11.13
CA THR A 71 -3.18 -5.14 11.87
C THR A 71 -3.89 -4.41 13.00
N PHE A 72 -5.11 -3.88 12.79
CA PHE A 72 -5.95 -3.34 13.87
C PHE A 72 -6.30 -4.38 14.92
N ALA A 73 -6.49 -5.65 14.51
CA ALA A 73 -6.62 -6.78 15.44
C ALA A 73 -5.31 -7.15 16.18
N ARG A 74 -4.23 -6.39 15.95
CA ARG A 74 -2.87 -6.58 16.50
C ARG A 74 -2.28 -7.95 16.20
N ARG A 75 -2.65 -8.55 15.06
CA ARG A 75 -2.04 -9.79 14.59
C ARG A 75 -0.66 -9.48 14.02
N ILE A 76 0.38 -10.12 14.55
CA ILE A 76 1.76 -9.98 14.05
C ILE A 76 1.84 -10.35 12.56
N ALA A 77 1.10 -11.39 12.14
CA ALA A 77 0.98 -11.75 10.73
C ALA A 77 0.43 -10.59 9.88
N GLY A 78 -0.57 -9.86 10.36
CA GLY A 78 -1.13 -8.69 9.65
C GLY A 78 -0.08 -7.59 9.41
N ALA A 79 0.76 -7.31 10.41
CA ALA A 79 1.85 -6.35 10.28
C ALA A 79 2.88 -6.80 9.22
N TRP A 80 3.32 -8.06 9.25
CA TRP A 80 4.25 -8.57 8.22
C TRP A 80 3.63 -8.61 6.83
N THR A 81 2.32 -8.91 6.72
CA THR A 81 1.60 -8.83 5.45
C THR A 81 1.58 -7.40 4.91
N LEU A 82 1.28 -6.39 5.74
CA LEU A 82 1.34 -4.99 5.32
C LEU A 82 2.75 -4.57 4.92
N PHE A 83 3.77 -4.96 5.67
CA PHE A 83 5.15 -4.72 5.30
C PHE A 83 5.46 -5.27 3.90
N GLY A 84 5.15 -6.56 3.67
CA GLY A 84 5.39 -7.22 2.40
C GLY A 84 4.63 -6.57 1.25
N LEU A 85 3.32 -6.32 1.42
CA LEU A 85 2.48 -5.71 0.39
C LEU A 85 2.95 -4.30 0.02
N CYS A 86 3.26 -3.47 1.01
CA CYS A 86 3.68 -2.10 0.78
C CYS A 86 5.10 -2.03 0.18
N ALA A 87 6.04 -2.84 0.68
CA ALA A 87 7.38 -2.91 0.10
C ALA A 87 7.34 -3.43 -1.35
N PHE A 88 6.55 -4.48 -1.60
CA PHE A 88 6.34 -5.00 -2.95
C PHE A 88 5.72 -3.96 -3.87
N TYR A 89 4.70 -3.22 -3.41
CA TYR A 89 4.08 -2.15 -4.21
C TYR A 89 5.10 -1.08 -4.62
N VAL A 90 5.91 -0.57 -3.68
CA VAL A 90 6.93 0.45 -3.98
C VAL A 90 7.95 -0.09 -5.00
N VAL A 91 8.43 -1.32 -4.80
CA VAL A 91 9.34 -1.97 -5.76
C VAL A 91 8.67 -2.15 -7.13
N ALA A 92 7.40 -2.55 -7.14
CA ALA A 92 6.67 -2.77 -8.38
C ALA A 92 6.49 -1.47 -9.18
N VAL A 93 6.19 -0.36 -8.52
CA VAL A 93 6.00 0.95 -9.17
C VAL A 93 7.30 1.54 -9.72
N PHE A 94 8.39 1.44 -8.96
CA PHE A 94 9.67 2.08 -9.32
C PHE A 94 10.60 1.21 -10.16
N LEU A 95 10.53 -0.12 -10.03
CA LEU A 95 11.46 -1.03 -10.70
C LEU A 95 10.75 -1.95 -11.69
N ALA A 96 9.68 -2.63 -11.27
CA ALA A 96 9.03 -3.63 -12.12
C ALA A 96 8.26 -2.98 -13.29
N ALA A 97 7.46 -1.96 -13.02
CA ALA A 97 6.67 -1.27 -14.03
C ALA A 97 7.56 -0.70 -15.16
N PRO A 98 8.61 0.09 -14.90
CA PRO A 98 9.45 0.58 -15.99
C PRO A 98 10.18 -0.52 -16.74
N LEU A 99 10.57 -1.61 -16.06
CA LEU A 99 11.20 -2.75 -16.72
C LEU A 99 10.24 -3.51 -17.64
N VAL A 100 8.99 -3.74 -17.20
CA VAL A 100 7.95 -4.43 -17.98
C VAL A 100 7.54 -3.62 -19.20
N TRP A 101 7.46 -2.29 -19.07
CA TRP A 101 7.02 -1.40 -20.15
C TRP A 101 8.18 -0.82 -20.97
N GLY A 102 9.43 -1.13 -20.63
CA GLY A 102 10.62 -0.58 -21.28
C GLY A 102 10.75 0.94 -21.15
N THR A 103 10.12 1.55 -20.13
CA THR A 103 10.17 3.00 -19.93
C THR A 103 11.44 3.40 -19.18
N PRO A 104 12.15 4.46 -19.61
CA PRO A 104 13.29 4.96 -18.87
C PRO A 104 12.89 5.35 -17.44
N PHE A 105 13.73 5.00 -16.46
CA PHE A 105 13.44 5.27 -15.04
C PHE A 105 13.17 6.77 -14.78
N GLY A 106 13.92 7.67 -15.43
CA GLY A 106 13.69 9.12 -15.32
C GLY A 106 12.28 9.53 -15.77
N THR A 107 11.79 8.95 -16.86
CA THR A 107 10.42 9.19 -17.37
C THR A 107 9.37 8.64 -16.42
N GLN A 108 9.62 7.47 -15.81
CA GLN A 108 8.72 6.89 -14.80
C GLN A 108 8.62 7.79 -13.56
N VAL A 109 9.76 8.24 -13.03
CA VAL A 109 9.80 9.15 -11.86
C VAL A 109 9.13 10.48 -12.18
N GLN A 110 9.39 11.05 -13.36
CA GLN A 110 8.72 12.27 -13.81
C GLN A 110 7.21 12.08 -13.96
N TRP A 111 6.75 10.92 -14.45
CA TRP A 111 5.31 10.65 -14.54
C TRP A 111 4.64 10.57 -13.14
N ILE A 112 5.32 9.98 -12.15
CA ILE A 112 4.82 9.85 -10.79
C ILE A 112 4.84 11.22 -10.06
N PHE A 113 5.98 11.91 -10.08
CA PHE A 113 6.23 13.10 -9.26
C PHE A 113 6.18 14.44 -10.01
N GLY A 114 6.03 14.43 -11.33
CA GLY A 114 5.82 15.63 -12.14
C GLY A 114 4.41 16.20 -11.99
N PHE A 115 3.48 15.40 -11.46
CA PHE A 115 2.09 15.80 -11.19
C PHE A 115 1.32 16.30 -12.43
N ASP A 116 1.75 15.91 -13.63
CA ASP A 116 1.12 16.28 -14.90
C ASP A 116 -0.33 15.78 -15.00
N LYS A 117 -0.65 14.67 -14.33
CA LYS A 117 -1.98 14.07 -14.28
C LYS A 117 -2.35 13.61 -12.88
N SER A 118 -3.64 13.57 -12.56
CA SER A 118 -4.16 13.21 -11.23
C SER A 118 -3.79 11.79 -10.80
N ASN A 119 -3.65 10.85 -11.75
CA ASN A 119 -3.15 9.50 -11.44
C ASN A 119 -1.68 9.48 -11.01
N GLY A 120 -0.84 10.39 -11.50
CA GLY A 120 0.52 10.59 -11.01
C GLY A 120 0.52 11.00 -9.54
N VAL A 121 -0.28 12.01 -9.17
CA VAL A 121 -0.45 12.46 -7.77
C VAL A 121 -0.87 11.31 -6.86
N ALA A 122 -1.88 10.54 -7.27
CA ALA A 122 -2.38 9.41 -6.50
C ALA A 122 -1.31 8.32 -6.31
N THR A 123 -0.54 8.00 -7.36
CA THR A 123 0.55 7.01 -7.29
C THR A 123 1.71 7.49 -6.43
N ALA A 124 2.04 8.79 -6.50
CA ALA A 124 3.07 9.40 -5.66
C ALA A 124 2.69 9.31 -4.18
N LEU A 125 1.46 9.71 -3.83
CA LEU A 125 0.95 9.62 -2.46
C LEU A 125 0.86 8.17 -1.97
N ALA A 126 0.36 7.26 -2.81
CA ALA A 126 0.34 5.83 -2.50
C ALA A 126 1.74 5.26 -2.24
N SER A 127 2.75 5.71 -2.99
CA SER A 127 4.14 5.30 -2.81
C SER A 127 4.72 5.80 -1.49
N VAL A 128 4.48 7.07 -1.15
CA VAL A 128 4.92 7.67 0.12
C VAL A 128 4.25 6.97 1.30
N PHE A 129 2.92 6.85 1.28
CA PHE A 129 2.18 6.19 2.36
C PHE A 129 2.51 4.70 2.44
N GLY A 130 2.70 4.02 1.31
CA GLY A 130 3.15 2.63 1.27
C GLY A 130 4.50 2.47 1.94
N PHE A 131 5.49 3.29 1.59
CA PHE A 131 6.80 3.25 2.23
C PHE A 131 6.73 3.47 3.75
N LEU A 132 5.99 4.50 4.20
CA LEU A 132 5.78 4.75 5.62
C LEU A 132 5.04 3.60 6.32
N THR A 133 4.04 3.01 5.65
CA THR A 133 3.32 1.83 6.14
C THR A 133 4.28 0.67 6.33
N ALA A 134 5.19 0.41 5.39
CA ALA A 134 6.17 -0.66 5.51
C ALA A 134 7.09 -0.46 6.73
N VAL A 135 7.60 0.75 6.94
CA VAL A 135 8.43 1.07 8.11
C VAL A 135 7.66 0.85 9.41
N MET A 136 6.45 1.40 9.52
CA MET A 136 5.63 1.25 10.72
C MET A 136 5.19 -0.20 10.96
N ALA A 137 4.92 -0.95 9.90
CA ALA A 137 4.60 -2.37 9.94
C ALA A 137 5.76 -3.21 10.47
N ALA A 138 6.99 -2.92 10.01
CA ALA A 138 8.20 -3.59 10.50
C ALA A 138 8.40 -3.31 12.00
N ILE A 139 8.18 -2.07 12.45
CA ILE A 139 8.22 -1.71 13.87
C ILE A 139 7.12 -2.45 14.64
N ALA A 140 5.89 -2.48 14.14
CA ALA A 140 4.76 -3.13 14.79
C ALA A 140 4.95 -4.65 14.95
N GLY A 141 5.58 -5.31 13.95
CA GLY A 141 5.90 -6.73 13.97
C GLY A 141 7.11 -7.09 14.84
N SER A 142 8.08 -6.18 14.94
CA SER A 142 9.33 -6.39 15.68
C SER A 142 9.21 -6.04 17.17
N VAL A 143 8.55 -4.93 17.50
CA VAL A 143 8.36 -4.47 18.89
C VAL A 143 7.09 -5.11 19.47
N ARG A 144 7.22 -6.35 19.95
CA ARG A 144 6.08 -7.13 20.46
C ARG A 144 5.56 -6.56 21.78
N SER A 145 4.24 -6.54 21.95
CA SER A 145 3.57 -6.29 23.22
C SER A 145 3.00 -7.59 23.78
N TYR A 146 3.08 -7.79 25.09
CA TYR A 146 2.50 -8.95 25.77
C TYR A 146 1.17 -8.55 26.41
N GLU A 147 0.14 -9.35 26.16
CA GLU A 147 -1.15 -9.18 26.83
C GLU A 147 -1.01 -9.58 28.30
N LYS A 148 -1.46 -8.74 29.24
CA LYS A 148 -1.48 -9.11 30.66
C LYS A 148 -2.42 -10.31 30.83
N PRO A 149 -2.05 -11.32 31.64
CA PRO A 149 -2.98 -12.40 31.99
C PRO A 149 -4.27 -11.80 32.55
N ARG A 150 -5.42 -12.24 32.04
CA ARG A 150 -6.71 -11.91 32.66
C ARG A 150 -6.76 -12.70 33.97
N VAL A 151 -6.74 -11.97 35.09
CA VAL A 151 -6.97 -12.49 36.44
C VAL A 151 -8.47 -12.70 36.64
#